data_AF-A0A938N4C0-F1
#
_entry.id   AF-A0A938N4C0-F1
#
_cell.length_a   1.000
_cell.length_b   1.000
_cell.length_c   1.000
_cell.angle_alpha   90.00
_cell.angle_beta   90.00
_cell.angle_gamma   90.00
#
_symmetry.space_group_name_H-M   'P 1'
#
loop_
_entity.id
_entity.type
_entity.pdbx_description
1 polymer ?
#
loop_
_entity_poly.entity_id
_entity_poly.type
_entity_poly.pdbx_seq_one_letter_code
_entity_poly.pdbx_strand_id
1 'polypeptide(L)'
;MNRRLAQVLAVATLAAGAHADSIVLRSTARVGSAPVRLGDVAALTGPAATTLADVPLPADALGADGWTLIDAGAVRRALESLPAGRVDWVRLTIHGSGTHVRLFAPAVPAPPAPGTPAEACEPSPDRPGTVRALVAPRLAAVLGVDENDLRLEFDPRDGPLLETPTQGRTVEVRPTATGDRMPLAITLYERDRVVSAGVARVRAQVRRTVAVASRDLRRGDVLDAESFTSDARWLSPGARPAAIDALEGTSVRTRIRAGQVIASPDVEQPLAIRRGDVVFVHAVSGSMALKRLSRALADGKVGDVVPFEPADAPASRRGKPAREPYRARVSAPGLAVIVDPSEGAAP
;
A
#
# COMPACT_ATOMS: atom_id res chain seq x y z
N MET A 1 -55.16 -64.90 25.27
CA MET A 1 -54.40 -66.15 25.16
C MET A 1 -54.03 -66.34 23.71
N ASN A 2 -52.73 -66.51 23.42
CA ASN A 2 -52.13 -66.76 22.09
C ASN A 2 -52.24 -65.61 21.07
N ARG A 3 -51.33 -65.35 20.13
CA ARG A 3 -49.91 -65.66 19.81
C ARG A 3 -49.84 -65.43 18.29
N ARG A 4 -48.75 -64.82 17.82
CA ARG A 4 -48.15 -64.96 16.46
C ARG A 4 -48.67 -64.03 15.34
N LEU A 5 -47.95 -62.92 15.21
CA LEU A 5 -47.70 -62.20 13.97
C LEU A 5 -46.19 -61.91 13.97
N ALA A 6 -45.44 -62.53 13.06
CA ALA A 6 -44.06 -62.14 12.79
C ALA A 6 -43.85 -62.24 11.28
N GLN A 7 -43.69 -61.06 10.70
CA GLN A 7 -43.64 -60.78 9.27
C GLN A 7 -42.33 -61.23 8.64
N VAL A 8 -42.43 -61.50 7.35
CA VAL A 8 -41.36 -61.79 6.39
C VAL A 8 -40.35 -60.63 6.36
N LEU A 9 -39.10 -60.92 6.70
CA LEU A 9 -37.97 -59.99 6.56
C LEU A 9 -37.25 -60.30 5.24
N ALA A 10 -37.34 -59.39 4.28
CA ALA A 10 -36.61 -59.46 3.02
C ALA A 10 -35.12 -59.17 3.27
N VAL A 11 -34.27 -60.15 2.97
CA VAL A 11 -32.80 -60.03 3.02
C VAL A 11 -32.36 -59.35 1.73
N ALA A 12 -32.00 -58.08 1.81
CA ALA A 12 -31.29 -57.35 0.76
C ALA A 12 -29.78 -57.54 0.96
N THR A 13 -29.18 -58.44 0.20
CA THR A 13 -27.73 -58.61 0.08
C THR A 13 -27.14 -57.45 -0.71
N LEU A 14 -26.66 -56.42 -0.01
CA LEU A 14 -25.80 -55.38 -0.57
C LEU A 14 -24.42 -55.98 -0.88
N ALA A 15 -24.15 -56.22 -2.17
CA ALA A 15 -22.80 -56.50 -2.64
C ALA A 15 -21.94 -55.24 -2.44
N ALA A 16 -21.13 -55.22 -1.38
CA ALA A 16 -20.10 -54.21 -1.18
C ALA A 16 -19.06 -54.39 -2.29
N GLY A 17 -19.14 -53.56 -3.33
CA GLY A 17 -18.09 -53.47 -4.34
C GLY A 17 -16.76 -53.21 -3.65
N ALA A 18 -15.78 -54.07 -3.89
CA ALA A 18 -14.41 -53.90 -3.44
C ALA A 18 -13.81 -52.69 -4.16
N HIS A 19 -14.10 -51.49 -3.67
CA HIS A 19 -13.46 -50.28 -4.15
C HIS A 19 -11.99 -50.34 -3.72
N ALA A 20 -11.10 -50.19 -4.70
CA ALA A 20 -9.67 -50.03 -4.44
C ALA A 20 -9.46 -48.72 -3.66
N ASP A 21 -8.70 -48.78 -2.57
CA ASP A 21 -8.34 -47.60 -1.81
C ASP A 21 -7.31 -46.79 -2.60
N SER A 22 -7.52 -45.48 -2.76
CA SER A 22 -6.62 -44.63 -3.54
C SER A 22 -6.21 -43.37 -2.79
N ILE A 23 -4.93 -43.03 -2.93
CA ILE A 23 -4.31 -41.81 -2.42
C ILE A 23 -3.84 -41.03 -3.64
N VAL A 24 -4.47 -39.88 -3.92
CA VAL A 24 -4.09 -39.01 -5.04
C VAL A 24 -3.41 -37.76 -4.49
N LEU A 25 -2.11 -37.63 -4.73
CA LEU A 25 -1.34 -36.46 -4.32
C LEU A 25 -1.80 -35.22 -5.10
N ARG A 26 -2.05 -34.13 -4.38
CA ARG A 26 -2.39 -32.83 -4.99
C ARG A 26 -1.15 -32.23 -5.62
N SER A 27 -1.29 -31.44 -6.69
CA SER A 27 -0.13 -30.72 -7.25
C SER A 27 0.41 -29.65 -6.30
N THR A 28 -0.46 -29.04 -5.49
CA THR A 28 -0.13 -28.02 -4.49
C THR A 28 -1.00 -28.16 -3.25
N ALA A 29 -0.42 -27.90 -2.07
CA ALA A 29 -1.14 -27.85 -0.80
C ALA A 29 -0.63 -26.70 0.08
N ARG A 30 -1.54 -26.02 0.78
CA ARG A 30 -1.22 -25.00 1.77
C ARG A 30 -1.61 -25.53 3.13
N VAL A 31 -0.64 -25.56 4.06
CA VAL A 31 -0.83 -26.16 5.38
C VAL A 31 -0.53 -25.12 6.44
N GLY A 32 -1.43 -24.99 7.42
CA GLY A 32 -1.42 -23.90 8.41
C GLY A 32 -0.46 -24.07 9.58
N SER A 33 0.13 -25.25 9.76
CA SER A 33 1.14 -25.51 10.81
C SER A 33 1.82 -26.86 10.58
N ALA A 34 3.06 -27.01 11.07
CA ALA A 34 3.70 -28.33 11.16
C ALA A 34 3.13 -29.13 12.35
N PRO A 35 3.09 -30.49 12.28
CA PRO A 35 3.53 -31.34 11.18
C PRO A 35 2.50 -31.44 10.04
N VAL A 36 2.99 -31.53 8.79
CA VAL A 36 2.14 -31.76 7.60
C VAL A 36 1.60 -33.18 7.63
N ARG A 37 0.27 -33.36 7.46
CA ARG A 37 -0.36 -34.68 7.46
C ARG A 37 -0.70 -35.14 6.04
N LEU A 38 -0.84 -36.45 5.86
CA LEU A 38 -1.22 -37.03 4.56
C LEU A 38 -2.57 -36.49 4.04
N GLY A 39 -3.54 -36.28 4.92
CA GLY A 39 -4.84 -35.70 4.57
C GLY A 39 -4.77 -34.25 4.05
N ASP A 40 -3.70 -33.51 4.38
CA ASP A 40 -3.53 -32.13 3.93
C ASP A 40 -3.05 -32.06 2.46
N VAL A 41 -2.29 -33.07 2.03
CA VAL A 41 -1.57 -33.08 0.76
C VAL A 41 -2.16 -34.02 -0.29
N ALA A 42 -3.09 -34.89 0.08
CA ALA A 42 -3.68 -35.90 -0.78
C ALA A 42 -5.21 -35.97 -0.67
N ALA A 43 -5.86 -36.35 -1.77
CA ALA A 43 -7.24 -36.81 -1.74
C ALA A 43 -7.26 -38.32 -1.43
N LEU A 44 -7.98 -38.69 -0.37
CA LEU A 44 -8.05 -40.06 0.13
C LEU A 44 -9.43 -40.63 -0.21
N THR A 45 -9.45 -41.75 -0.93
CA THR A 45 -10.70 -42.45 -1.28
C THR A 45 -10.65 -43.86 -0.73
N GLY A 46 -11.66 -44.20 0.07
CA GLY A 46 -11.83 -45.52 0.68
C GLY A 46 -11.46 -45.56 2.16
N PRO A 47 -11.96 -46.59 2.89
CA PRO A 47 -11.85 -46.67 4.34
C PRO A 47 -10.40 -46.84 4.82
N ALA A 48 -9.56 -47.59 4.10
CA ALA A 48 -8.16 -47.77 4.49
C ALA A 48 -7.31 -46.53 4.17
N ALA A 49 -7.62 -45.81 3.09
CA ALA A 49 -6.94 -44.54 2.80
C ALA A 49 -7.28 -43.46 3.83
N THR A 50 -8.55 -43.41 4.28
CA THR A 50 -9.02 -42.38 5.22
C THR A 50 -8.41 -42.53 6.62
N THR A 51 -8.16 -43.75 7.09
CA THR A 51 -7.50 -43.99 8.38
C THR A 51 -6.03 -43.55 8.41
N LEU A 52 -5.42 -43.35 7.24
CA LEU A 52 -4.04 -42.87 7.09
C LEU A 52 -3.95 -41.34 7.01
N ALA A 53 -5.07 -40.62 7.07
CA ALA A 53 -5.08 -39.15 6.94
C ALA A 53 -4.16 -38.44 7.94
N ASP A 54 -4.04 -38.97 9.16
CA ASP A 54 -3.28 -38.36 10.26
C ASP A 54 -1.78 -38.70 10.27
N VAL A 55 -1.29 -39.46 9.29
CA VAL A 55 0.13 -39.83 9.22
C VAL A 55 0.97 -38.59 8.95
N PRO A 56 1.95 -38.25 9.82
CA PRO A 56 2.82 -37.10 9.60
C PRO A 56 3.81 -37.40 8.48
N LEU A 57 3.97 -36.44 7.57
CA LEU A 57 4.91 -36.52 6.46
C LEU A 57 6.18 -35.71 6.79
N PRO A 58 7.36 -36.18 6.38
CA PRO A 58 8.59 -35.43 6.52
C PRO A 58 8.55 -34.22 5.57
N ALA A 59 8.18 -33.06 6.12
CA ALA A 59 8.36 -31.77 5.46
C ALA A 59 9.69 -31.20 5.96
N ASP A 60 10.80 -31.70 5.40
CA ASP A 60 12.12 -31.17 5.73
C ASP A 60 12.20 -29.68 5.35
N ALA A 61 13.02 -28.96 6.10
CA ALA A 61 13.14 -27.50 6.16
C ALA A 61 12.74 -26.78 4.86
N LEU A 62 11.86 -25.77 5.00
CA LEU A 62 11.39 -24.94 3.90
C LEU A 62 12.56 -24.58 2.96
N GLY A 63 12.42 -24.90 1.67
CA GLY A 63 13.36 -24.45 0.66
C GLY A 63 13.45 -22.92 0.66
N ALA A 64 14.50 -22.36 0.05
CA ALA A 64 14.73 -20.91 -0.01
C ALA A 64 13.50 -20.12 -0.54
N ASP A 65 12.67 -20.75 -1.36
CA ASP A 65 11.46 -20.17 -1.95
C ASP A 65 10.20 -20.33 -1.08
N GLY A 66 10.32 -20.89 0.11
CA GLY A 66 9.22 -21.15 1.05
C GLY A 66 8.30 -22.32 0.64
N TRP A 67 8.74 -23.15 -0.31
CA TRP A 67 8.04 -24.37 -0.73
C TRP A 67 8.90 -25.60 -0.44
N THR A 68 8.26 -26.69 -0.06
CA THR A 68 8.87 -28.02 0.11
C THR A 68 8.13 -29.01 -0.79
N LEU A 69 8.87 -29.80 -1.56
CA LEU A 69 8.31 -30.86 -2.39
C LEU A 69 8.20 -32.15 -1.56
N ILE A 70 6.99 -32.72 -1.48
CA ILE A 70 6.76 -34.05 -0.92
C ILE A 70 6.45 -34.99 -2.09
N ASP A 71 7.40 -35.85 -2.45
CA ASP A 71 7.22 -36.84 -3.51
C ASP A 71 6.50 -38.11 -3.02
N ALA A 72 6.05 -38.93 -3.96
CA ALA A 72 5.37 -40.19 -3.65
C ALA A 72 6.26 -41.19 -2.88
N GLY A 73 7.59 -41.10 -3.02
CA GLY A 73 8.55 -41.92 -2.28
C GLY A 73 8.62 -41.54 -0.80
N ALA A 74 8.58 -40.24 -0.48
CA ALA A 74 8.50 -39.72 0.88
C ALA A 74 7.22 -40.17 1.57
N VAL A 75 6.09 -40.14 0.87
CA VAL A 75 4.80 -40.67 1.37
C VAL A 75 4.89 -42.17 1.63
N ARG A 76 5.46 -42.95 0.70
CA ARG A 76 5.64 -44.39 0.87
C ARG A 76 6.51 -44.71 2.10
N ARG A 77 7.66 -44.04 2.26
CA ARG A 77 8.54 -44.20 3.44
C ARG A 77 7.83 -43.86 4.75
N ALA A 78 7.03 -42.79 4.77
CA ALA A 78 6.25 -42.42 5.95
C ALA A 78 5.21 -43.50 6.32
N LEU A 79 4.55 -44.10 5.33
CA LEU A 79 3.60 -45.20 5.54
C LEU A 79 4.29 -46.51 5.96
N GLU A 80 5.48 -46.82 5.43
CA GLU A 80 6.28 -47.98 5.81
C GLU A 80 6.84 -47.88 7.25
N SER A 81 7.02 -46.67 7.77
CA SER A 81 7.45 -46.45 9.16
C SER A 81 6.40 -46.77 10.22
N LEU A 82 5.15 -47.04 9.81
CA LEU A 82 4.06 -47.40 10.71
C LEU A 82 4.17 -48.86 11.17
N PRO A 83 3.57 -49.24 12.32
CA PRO A 83 3.56 -50.61 12.79
C PRO A 83 3.04 -51.59 11.72
N ALA A 84 3.69 -52.74 11.60
CA ALA A 84 3.34 -53.77 10.62
C ALA A 84 1.84 -54.13 10.70
N GLY A 85 1.16 -54.13 9.55
CA GLY A 85 -0.26 -54.46 9.43
C GLY A 85 -1.22 -53.25 9.33
N ARG A 86 -0.72 -52.01 9.41
CA ARG A 86 -1.56 -50.80 9.26
C ARG A 86 -1.84 -50.41 7.80
N VAL A 87 -1.06 -50.92 6.85
CA VAL A 87 -1.13 -50.56 5.43
C VAL A 87 -1.18 -51.84 4.60
N ASP A 88 -2.28 -52.04 3.86
CA ASP A 88 -2.43 -53.11 2.89
C ASP A 88 -1.99 -52.63 1.50
N TRP A 89 -0.73 -52.85 1.17
CA TRP A 89 -0.13 -52.44 -0.10
C TRP A 89 -0.75 -53.14 -1.33
N VAL A 90 -1.47 -54.24 -1.15
CA VAL A 90 -2.14 -54.94 -2.25
C VAL A 90 -3.40 -54.19 -2.69
N ARG A 91 -4.04 -53.46 -1.78
CA ARG A 91 -5.31 -52.75 -2.01
C ARG A 91 -5.18 -51.24 -2.13
N LEU A 92 -4.04 -50.67 -1.72
CA LEU A 92 -3.77 -49.25 -1.69
C LEU A 92 -2.93 -48.81 -2.90
N THR A 93 -3.47 -47.92 -3.72
CA THR A 93 -2.72 -47.32 -4.85
C THR A 93 -2.41 -45.85 -4.58
N ILE A 94 -1.16 -45.44 -4.79
CA ILE A 94 -0.71 -44.05 -4.67
C ILE A 94 -0.53 -43.47 -6.08
N HIS A 95 -1.21 -42.37 -6.38
CA HIS A 95 -1.13 -41.65 -7.65
C HIS A 95 -0.56 -40.24 -7.45
N GLY A 96 0.28 -39.80 -8.38
CA GLY A 96 0.90 -38.47 -8.40
C GLY A 96 2.41 -38.51 -8.21
N SER A 97 3.12 -37.57 -8.84
CA SER A 97 4.58 -37.49 -8.79
C SER A 97 5.10 -36.74 -7.56
N GLY A 98 4.32 -35.80 -7.02
CA GLY A 98 4.61 -35.09 -5.78
C GLY A 98 3.72 -33.87 -5.56
N THR A 99 3.66 -33.42 -4.31
CA THR A 99 2.90 -32.24 -3.86
C THR A 99 3.86 -31.14 -3.44
N HIS A 100 3.72 -29.94 -4.01
CA HIS A 100 4.40 -28.76 -3.47
C HIS A 100 3.61 -28.24 -2.26
N VAL A 101 4.25 -28.24 -1.10
CA VAL A 101 3.67 -27.80 0.16
C VAL A 101 4.28 -26.48 0.59
N ARG A 102 3.44 -25.53 0.96
CA ARG A 102 3.87 -24.30 1.63
C ARG A 102 3.26 -24.25 3.02
N LEU A 103 4.13 -24.17 4.03
CA LEU A 103 3.73 -23.87 5.40
C LEU A 103 3.37 -22.40 5.47
N PHE A 104 2.12 -22.11 5.78
CA PHE A 104 1.73 -20.80 6.28
C PHE A 104 1.81 -20.90 7.80
N ALA A 105 2.52 -19.96 8.45
CA ALA A 105 2.26 -19.74 9.86
C ALA A 105 0.76 -19.40 9.99
N PRO A 106 0.05 -19.93 11.00
CA PRO A 106 -1.33 -19.55 11.20
C PRO A 106 -1.33 -18.03 11.33
N ALA A 107 -2.03 -17.37 10.42
CA ALA A 107 -2.23 -15.94 10.52
C ALA A 107 -2.81 -15.72 11.91
N VAL A 108 -2.05 -15.06 12.79
CA VAL A 108 -2.63 -14.31 13.90
C VAL A 108 -3.86 -13.65 13.31
N PRO A 109 -5.08 -13.94 13.83
CA PRO A 109 -6.31 -13.50 13.20
C PRO A 109 -6.13 -12.05 12.82
N ALA A 110 -6.25 -11.78 11.52
CA ALA A 110 -6.10 -10.44 10.99
C ALA A 110 -6.95 -9.52 11.89
N PRO A 111 -6.38 -8.45 12.45
CA PRO A 111 -7.16 -7.51 13.21
C PRO A 111 -8.41 -7.18 12.38
N PRO A 112 -9.60 -7.15 13.00
CA PRO A 112 -10.83 -6.86 12.28
C PRO A 112 -10.64 -5.61 11.42
N ALA A 113 -11.28 -5.61 10.25
CA ALA A 113 -11.24 -4.54 9.26
C ALA A 113 -11.20 -3.14 9.92
N PRO A 114 -10.47 -2.16 9.36
CA PRO A 114 -10.29 -0.84 9.96
C PRO A 114 -11.65 -0.13 10.03
N GLY A 115 -12.33 -0.38 11.14
CA GLY A 115 -13.72 -0.07 11.40
C GLY A 115 -13.90 -0.03 12.90
N THR A 116 -13.11 0.85 13.50
CA THR A 116 -13.19 1.52 14.82
C THR A 116 -11.72 1.76 15.21
N PRO A 117 -11.30 3.01 15.43
CA PRO A 117 -9.97 3.29 15.95
C PRO A 117 -9.78 2.42 17.19
N ALA A 118 -8.78 1.56 17.19
CA ALA A 118 -8.19 1.14 18.45
C ALA A 118 -7.97 2.44 19.22
N GLU A 119 -8.65 2.58 20.35
CA GLU A 119 -8.38 3.63 21.32
C GLU A 119 -6.87 3.71 21.40
N ALA A 120 -6.37 4.82 20.87
CA ALA A 120 -4.99 5.19 21.01
C ALA A 120 -4.71 5.06 22.50
N CYS A 121 -3.63 4.34 22.84
CA CYS A 121 -3.05 4.39 24.16
C CYS A 121 -3.14 5.85 24.60
N GLU A 122 -3.98 6.13 25.60
CA GLU A 122 -4.26 7.51 25.98
C GLU A 122 -2.91 8.18 26.22
N PRO A 123 -2.66 9.36 25.63
CA PRO A 123 -1.41 10.06 25.84
C PRO A 123 -1.21 10.15 27.35
N SER A 124 -0.15 9.51 27.86
CA SER A 124 0.20 9.62 29.27
C SER A 124 0.23 11.11 29.60
N PRO A 125 -0.51 11.58 30.61
CA PRO A 125 -0.63 13.00 30.88
C PRO A 125 0.76 13.58 31.10
N ASP A 126 1.14 14.52 30.25
CA ASP A 126 2.44 15.17 30.33
C ASP A 126 2.58 15.84 31.69
N ARG A 127 3.62 15.44 32.44
CA ARG A 127 3.93 16.10 33.71
C ARG A 127 4.41 17.53 33.42
N PRO A 128 3.73 18.57 33.93
CA PRO A 128 4.15 19.94 33.70
C PRO A 128 5.56 20.18 34.25
N GLY A 129 6.35 21.00 33.55
CA GLY A 129 7.72 21.34 33.96
C GLY A 129 8.81 20.33 33.56
N THR A 130 8.50 19.40 32.65
CA THR A 130 9.47 18.46 32.07
C THR A 130 9.82 18.83 30.63
N VAL A 131 10.95 18.33 30.12
CA VAL A 131 11.33 18.49 28.72
C VAL A 131 10.23 17.96 27.80
N ARG A 132 9.62 16.81 28.15
CA ARG A 132 8.51 16.20 27.40
C ARG A 132 7.38 17.19 27.15
N ALA A 133 6.93 17.89 28.20
CA ALA A 133 5.86 18.88 28.11
C ALA A 133 6.20 20.08 27.20
N LEU A 134 7.48 20.39 26.99
CA LEU A 134 7.90 21.46 26.07
C LEU A 134 8.04 20.99 24.61
N VAL A 135 8.17 19.68 24.38
CA VAL A 135 8.37 19.15 23.02
C VAL A 135 7.12 19.34 22.17
N ALA A 136 5.93 19.04 22.70
CA ALA A 136 4.66 19.16 21.98
C ALA A 136 4.40 20.57 21.41
N PRO A 137 4.35 21.65 22.22
CA PRO A 137 4.11 23.01 21.72
C PRO A 137 5.21 23.46 20.75
N ARG A 138 6.47 23.06 21.01
CA ARG A 138 7.59 23.42 20.13
C ARG A 138 7.48 22.75 18.76
N LEU A 139 7.08 21.48 18.71
CA LEU A 139 6.87 20.77 17.46
C LEU A 139 5.63 21.28 16.71
N ALA A 140 4.54 21.59 17.42
CA ALA A 140 3.36 22.20 16.82
C ALA A 140 3.72 23.51 16.11
N ALA A 141 4.48 24.39 16.77
CA ALA A 141 4.97 25.64 16.19
C ALA A 141 5.90 25.43 14.98
N VAL A 142 6.83 24.47 15.03
CA VAL A 142 7.75 24.18 13.92
C VAL A 142 7.03 23.57 12.71
N LEU A 143 6.02 22.73 12.96
CA LEU A 143 5.23 22.10 11.90
C LEU A 143 4.08 22.99 11.38
N GLY A 144 3.78 24.10 12.07
CA GLY A 144 2.68 25.00 11.70
C GLY A 144 1.30 24.37 11.88
N VAL A 145 1.12 23.55 12.93
CA VAL A 145 -0.11 22.80 13.21
C VAL A 145 -0.61 23.11 14.61
N ASP A 146 -1.90 22.90 14.86
CA ASP A 146 -2.46 22.99 16.20
C ASP A 146 -1.95 21.82 17.07
N GLU A 147 -1.81 22.05 18.37
CA GLU A 147 -1.40 21.00 19.32
C GLU A 147 -2.41 19.86 19.38
N ASN A 148 -3.71 20.14 19.21
CA ASN A 148 -4.75 19.11 19.17
C ASN A 148 -4.71 18.26 17.90
N ASP A 149 -4.07 18.78 16.85
CA ASP A 149 -3.82 18.08 15.59
C ASP A 149 -2.44 17.42 15.55
N LEU A 150 -1.75 17.34 16.70
CA LEU A 150 -0.46 16.69 16.84
C LEU A 150 -0.54 15.51 17.81
N ARG A 151 -0.12 14.32 17.35
CA ARG A 151 0.08 13.14 18.18
C ARG A 151 1.55 12.80 18.22
N LEU A 152 2.08 12.67 19.43
CA LEU A 152 3.47 12.32 19.67
C LEU A 152 3.54 11.03 20.48
N GLU A 153 4.36 10.10 20.02
CA GLU A 153 4.70 8.87 20.74
C GLU A 153 6.22 8.85 20.92
N PHE A 154 6.67 8.85 22.16
CA PHE A 154 8.10 8.92 22.51
C PHE A 154 8.70 7.51 22.65
N ASP A 155 9.93 7.32 22.23
CA ASP A 155 10.66 6.08 22.51
C ASP A 155 10.93 5.98 24.04
N PRO A 156 10.53 4.87 24.71
CA PRO A 156 10.74 4.72 26.15
C PRO A 156 12.20 4.85 26.59
N ARG A 157 13.16 4.54 25.70
CA ARG A 157 14.61 4.64 25.98
C ARG A 157 15.06 6.07 26.23
N ASP A 158 14.34 7.04 25.69
CA ASP A 158 14.65 8.47 25.82
C ASP A 158 13.95 9.11 27.04
N GLY A 159 13.24 8.31 27.83
CA GLY A 159 12.55 8.72 29.06
C GLY A 159 13.39 9.58 30.00
N PRO A 160 14.64 9.22 30.37
CA PRO A 160 15.47 10.01 31.28
C PRO A 160 15.72 11.45 30.81
N LEU A 161 15.92 11.65 29.51
CA LEU A 161 16.11 12.99 28.93
C LEU A 161 14.80 13.77 28.92
N LEU A 162 13.70 13.11 28.56
CA LEU A 162 12.37 13.72 28.45
C LEU A 162 11.77 14.07 29.81
N GLU A 163 12.08 13.32 30.86
CA GLU A 163 11.62 13.55 32.23
C GLU A 163 12.49 14.57 32.99
N THR A 164 13.55 15.08 32.37
CA THR A 164 14.43 16.08 32.99
C THR A 164 13.63 17.37 33.31
N PRO A 165 13.71 17.89 34.56
CA PRO A 165 13.04 19.14 34.93
C PRO A 165 13.58 20.34 34.16
N THR A 166 12.69 21.26 33.80
CA THR A 166 13.01 22.47 33.01
C THR A 166 13.08 23.73 33.85
N GLN A 167 12.78 23.65 35.15
CA GLN A 167 12.82 24.80 36.06
C GLN A 167 14.23 25.41 36.14
N GLY A 168 14.33 26.72 35.87
CA GLY A 168 15.62 27.43 35.85
C GLY A 168 16.53 27.09 34.67
N ARG A 169 16.02 26.37 33.67
CA ARG A 169 16.78 25.93 32.49
C ARG A 169 16.12 26.40 31.20
N THR A 170 16.93 26.74 30.21
CA THR A 170 16.47 27.01 28.85
C THR A 170 16.60 25.73 28.03
N VAL A 171 15.52 25.31 27.37
CA VAL A 171 15.50 24.09 26.56
C VAL A 171 15.41 24.45 25.09
N GLU A 172 16.37 24.00 24.30
CA GLU A 172 16.35 24.09 22.85
C GLU A 172 15.95 22.72 22.28
N VAL A 173 14.85 22.67 21.54
CA VAL A 173 14.39 21.47 20.83
C VAL A 173 14.39 21.75 19.33
N ARG A 174 15.12 20.92 18.57
CA ARG A 174 15.23 21.04 17.11
C ARG A 174 15.02 19.69 16.43
N PRO A 175 14.04 19.57 15.52
CA PRO A 175 13.93 18.38 14.68
C PRO A 175 15.09 18.32 13.69
N THR A 176 15.73 17.16 13.57
CA THR A 176 16.84 16.97 12.62
C THR A 176 16.42 16.30 11.31
N ALA A 177 15.23 15.68 11.29
CA ALA A 177 14.60 15.17 10.07
C ALA A 177 13.07 15.20 10.21
N THR A 178 12.36 15.25 9.08
CA THR A 178 10.88 15.24 9.05
C THR A 178 10.39 13.92 8.50
N GLY A 179 9.67 13.13 9.29
CA GLY A 179 9.19 11.80 8.91
C GLY A 179 8.26 11.20 9.96
N ASP A 180 7.87 9.92 9.80
CA ASP A 180 7.03 9.21 10.79
C ASP A 180 7.79 9.09 12.12
N ARG A 181 9.08 8.74 12.06
CA ARG A 181 10.02 8.79 13.19
C ARG A 181 10.94 9.99 13.04
N MET A 182 10.81 10.93 13.95
CA MET A 182 11.50 12.20 13.96
C MET A 182 12.53 12.24 15.11
N PRO A 183 13.84 12.28 14.81
CA PRO A 183 14.86 12.57 15.79
C PRO A 183 14.83 14.05 16.18
N LEU A 184 14.81 14.31 17.49
CA LEU A 184 14.83 15.63 18.11
C LEU A 184 16.15 15.82 18.83
N ALA A 185 16.95 16.78 18.39
CA ALA A 185 18.09 17.25 19.18
C ALA A 185 17.56 18.14 20.31
N ILE A 186 17.89 17.77 21.55
CA ILE A 186 17.46 18.48 22.76
C ILE A 186 18.72 18.94 23.50
N THR A 187 18.83 20.24 23.75
CA THR A 187 19.93 20.83 24.53
C THR A 187 19.35 21.63 25.67
N LEU A 188 19.81 21.35 26.90
CA LEU A 188 19.41 22.04 28.12
C LEU A 188 20.55 22.94 28.57
N TYR A 189 20.24 24.23 28.71
CA TYR A 189 21.14 25.24 29.22
C TYR A 189 20.71 25.66 30.62
N GLU A 190 21.68 25.82 31.53
CA GLU A 190 21.46 26.46 32.83
C GLU A 190 22.43 27.65 32.92
N ARG A 191 21.86 28.86 33.01
CA ARG A 191 22.61 30.10 32.82
C ARG A 191 23.29 30.08 31.44
N ASP A 192 24.63 29.98 31.39
CA ASP A 192 25.42 30.00 30.15
C ASP A 192 26.14 28.67 29.87
N ARG A 193 25.71 27.55 30.47
CA ARG A 193 26.34 26.24 30.29
C ARG A 193 25.36 25.17 29.86
N VAL A 194 25.79 24.30 28.95
CA VAL A 194 25.06 23.08 28.58
C VAL A 194 25.15 22.10 29.74
N VAL A 195 24.00 21.76 30.32
CA VAL A 195 23.89 20.80 31.43
C VAL A 195 23.58 19.40 30.90
N SER A 196 22.82 19.31 29.82
CA SER A 196 22.46 18.04 29.19
C SER A 196 22.19 18.26 27.71
N ALA A 197 22.61 17.31 26.89
CA ALA A 197 22.32 17.29 25.46
C ALA A 197 22.07 15.84 25.04
N GLY A 198 21.13 15.64 24.12
CA GLY A 198 20.81 14.31 23.62
C GLY A 198 19.88 14.35 22.42
N VAL A 199 19.59 13.17 21.90
CA VAL A 199 18.63 12.98 20.81
C VAL A 199 17.48 12.13 21.33
N ALA A 200 16.25 12.64 21.25
CA ALA A 200 15.04 11.88 21.54
C ALA A 200 14.35 11.49 20.23
N ARG A 201 13.84 10.27 20.17
CA ARG A 201 13.10 9.75 19.02
C ARG A 201 11.61 9.86 19.30
N VAL A 202 10.91 10.55 18.40
CA VAL A 202 9.48 10.78 18.52
C VAL A 202 8.80 10.33 17.25
N ARG A 203 7.79 9.48 17.38
CA ARG A 203 6.86 9.24 16.29
C ARG A 203 5.82 10.34 16.30
N ALA A 204 5.79 11.13 15.23
CA ALA A 204 4.88 12.25 15.12
C ALA A 204 3.82 11.96 14.05
N GLN A 205 2.57 12.23 14.38
CA GLN A 205 1.45 12.20 13.46
C GLN A 205 0.71 13.54 13.53
N VAL A 206 0.39 14.09 12.37
CA VAL A 206 -0.34 15.33 12.19
C VAL A 206 -1.71 15.00 11.61
N ARG A 207 -2.76 15.53 12.22
CA ARG A 207 -4.11 15.45 11.66
C ARG A 207 -4.24 16.44 10.53
N ARG A 208 -4.62 15.97 9.34
CA ARG A 208 -4.86 16.80 8.16
C ARG A 208 -6.14 16.35 7.46
N THR A 209 -6.90 17.30 6.95
CA THR A 209 -7.98 17.01 5.99
C THR A 209 -7.34 16.64 4.65
N VAL A 210 -7.65 15.45 4.16
CA VAL A 210 -7.06 14.90 2.93
C VAL A 210 -8.12 14.25 2.05
N ALA A 211 -7.82 14.15 0.76
CA ALA A 211 -8.62 13.37 -0.16
C ALA A 211 -8.33 11.87 -0.01
N VAL A 212 -9.39 11.10 0.14
CA VAL A 212 -9.36 9.63 0.22
C VAL A 212 -10.11 9.08 -0.99
N ALA A 213 -9.52 8.14 -1.70
CA ALA A 213 -10.15 7.53 -2.87
C ALA A 213 -11.44 6.78 -2.48
N SER A 214 -12.56 7.12 -3.11
CA SER A 214 -13.86 6.48 -2.87
C SER A 214 -13.96 5.10 -3.52
N ARG A 215 -13.14 4.85 -4.54
CA ARG A 215 -13.09 3.61 -5.33
C ARG A 215 -11.66 3.27 -5.74
N ASP A 216 -11.46 2.08 -6.29
CA ASP A 216 -10.19 1.73 -6.94
C ASP A 216 -9.98 2.61 -8.19
N LEU A 217 -8.83 3.28 -8.24
CA LEU A 217 -8.42 4.18 -9.33
C LEU A 217 -7.20 3.58 -10.05
N ARG A 218 -7.26 3.54 -11.37
CA ARG A 218 -6.21 3.00 -12.22
C ARG A 218 -5.35 4.12 -12.80
N ARG A 219 -4.14 3.77 -13.24
CA ARG A 219 -3.27 4.70 -13.95
C ARG A 219 -3.98 5.22 -15.21
N GLY A 220 -4.02 6.53 -15.36
CA GLY A 220 -4.66 7.26 -16.45
C GLY A 220 -6.11 7.68 -16.16
N ASP A 221 -6.72 7.19 -15.08
CA ASP A 221 -8.08 7.62 -14.70
C ASP A 221 -8.07 9.11 -14.37
N VAL A 222 -9.07 9.84 -14.86
CA VAL A 222 -9.30 11.24 -14.50
C VAL A 222 -10.11 11.29 -13.21
N LEU A 223 -9.70 12.14 -12.27
CA LEU A 223 -10.39 12.35 -11.01
C LEU A 223 -11.52 13.36 -11.19
N ASP A 224 -12.71 12.95 -10.78
CA ASP A 224 -13.90 13.76 -10.62
C ASP A 224 -14.29 13.85 -9.13
N ALA A 225 -15.34 14.62 -8.83
CA ALA A 225 -15.84 14.80 -7.47
C ALA A 225 -16.32 13.48 -6.80
N GLU A 226 -16.69 12.47 -7.58
CA GLU A 226 -17.14 11.16 -7.05
C GLU A 226 -15.97 10.21 -6.76
N SER A 227 -14.79 10.48 -7.34
CA SER A 227 -13.61 9.63 -7.22
C SER A 227 -12.95 9.69 -5.84
N PHE A 228 -13.19 10.75 -5.06
CA PHE A 228 -12.63 10.92 -3.73
C PHE A 228 -13.58 11.62 -2.77
N THR A 229 -13.28 11.52 -1.48
CA THR A 229 -13.97 12.23 -0.41
C THR A 229 -12.95 12.89 0.52
N SER A 230 -13.35 13.98 1.19
CA SER A 230 -12.52 14.63 2.20
C SER A 230 -12.66 13.93 3.54
N ASP A 231 -11.55 13.53 4.16
CA ASP A 231 -11.54 12.90 5.47
C ASP A 231 -10.35 13.40 6.32
N ALA A 232 -10.53 13.46 7.63
CA ALA A 232 -9.49 13.88 8.56
C ALA A 232 -8.63 12.67 8.95
N ARG A 233 -7.37 12.64 8.50
CA ARG A 233 -6.45 11.52 8.74
C ARG A 233 -5.21 11.96 9.51
N TRP A 234 -4.74 11.07 10.38
CA TRP A 234 -3.43 11.17 11.02
C TRP A 234 -2.36 10.72 10.04
N LEU A 235 -1.47 11.63 9.68
CA LEU A 235 -0.40 11.40 8.71
C LEU A 235 0.95 11.73 9.30
N SER A 236 2.00 11.10 8.79
CA SER A 236 3.36 11.55 9.09
C SER A 236 3.53 13.02 8.66
N PRO A 237 4.27 13.85 9.42
CA PRO A 237 4.61 15.22 9.04
C PRO A 237 5.19 15.35 7.63
N GLY A 238 5.96 14.35 7.19
CA GLY A 238 6.58 14.29 5.86
C GLY A 238 5.65 13.83 4.74
N ALA A 239 4.42 13.39 5.06
CA ALA A 239 3.43 13.01 4.05
C ALA A 239 3.05 14.23 3.21
N ARG A 240 2.89 13.99 1.90
CA ARG A 240 2.52 15.01 0.90
C ARG A 240 1.17 14.65 0.29
N PRO A 241 0.05 14.81 1.01
CA PRO A 241 -1.27 14.60 0.44
C PRO A 241 -1.47 15.56 -0.75
N ALA A 242 -2.29 15.16 -1.72
CA ALA A 242 -2.69 16.08 -2.78
C ALA A 242 -3.65 17.14 -2.21
N ALA A 243 -3.56 18.37 -2.73
CA ALA A 243 -4.50 19.43 -2.37
C ALA A 243 -5.87 19.12 -2.95
N ILE A 244 -6.90 19.09 -2.09
CA ILE A 244 -8.26 18.68 -2.46
C ILE A 244 -8.79 19.52 -3.62
N ASP A 245 -8.64 20.84 -3.54
CA ASP A 245 -9.11 21.79 -4.56
C ASP A 245 -8.39 21.67 -5.91
N ALA A 246 -7.25 20.98 -5.96
CA ALA A 246 -6.46 20.80 -7.16
C ALA A 246 -6.55 19.37 -7.74
N LEU A 247 -7.39 18.49 -7.16
CA LEU A 247 -7.50 17.10 -7.59
C LEU A 247 -8.44 16.92 -8.78
N GLU A 248 -9.53 17.69 -8.84
CA GLU A 248 -10.50 17.56 -9.92
C GLU A 248 -9.85 17.85 -11.28
N GLY A 249 -10.11 16.98 -12.25
CA GLY A 249 -9.51 17.04 -13.57
C GLY A 249 -8.07 16.55 -13.64
N THR A 250 -7.42 16.18 -12.52
CA THR A 250 -6.12 15.51 -12.58
C THR A 250 -6.24 14.06 -13.01
N SER A 251 -5.17 13.49 -13.51
CA SER A 251 -5.08 12.09 -13.90
C SER A 251 -4.21 11.28 -12.93
N VAL A 252 -4.56 10.03 -12.72
CA VAL A 252 -3.89 9.15 -11.77
C VAL A 252 -2.61 8.58 -12.38
N ARG A 253 -1.48 8.77 -11.72
CA ARG A 253 -0.15 8.34 -12.19
C ARG A 253 0.15 6.89 -11.81
N THR A 254 -0.34 6.44 -10.66
CA THR A 254 -0.16 5.07 -10.13
C THR A 254 -1.47 4.52 -9.60
N ARG A 255 -1.63 3.19 -9.50
CA ARG A 255 -2.86 2.60 -8.96
C ARG A 255 -3.10 3.03 -7.51
N ILE A 256 -4.28 3.56 -7.22
CA ILE A 256 -4.74 3.94 -5.86
C ILE A 256 -5.92 3.06 -5.49
N ARG A 257 -5.93 2.47 -4.30
CA ARG A 257 -7.04 1.63 -3.84
C ARG A 257 -8.14 2.45 -3.17
N ALA A 258 -9.37 1.93 -3.18
CA ALA A 258 -10.45 2.49 -2.37
C ALA A 258 -10.02 2.60 -0.89
N GLY A 259 -10.32 3.74 -0.26
CA GLY A 259 -9.95 4.05 1.13
C GLY A 259 -8.50 4.54 1.32
N GLN A 260 -7.70 4.61 0.26
CA GLN A 260 -6.32 5.12 0.34
C GLN A 260 -6.28 6.65 0.21
N VAL A 261 -5.40 7.30 0.98
CA VAL A 261 -5.12 8.74 0.83
C VAL A 261 -4.45 9.00 -0.51
N ILE A 262 -4.95 9.98 -1.25
CA ILE A 262 -4.38 10.40 -2.53
C ILE A 262 -3.20 11.33 -2.25
N ALA A 263 -1.99 10.90 -2.58
CA ALA A 263 -0.79 11.71 -2.41
C ALA A 263 -0.50 12.54 -3.67
N SER A 264 0.15 13.69 -3.50
CA SER A 264 0.64 14.52 -4.61
C SER A 264 1.42 13.74 -5.69
N PRO A 265 2.33 12.79 -5.35
CA PRO A 265 3.01 11.99 -6.37
C PRO A 265 2.11 10.93 -7.04
N ASP A 266 0.91 10.67 -6.56
CA ASP A 266 0.03 9.66 -7.16
C ASP A 266 -0.81 10.22 -8.30
N VAL A 267 -0.82 11.55 -8.47
CA VAL A 267 -1.59 12.27 -9.48
C VAL A 267 -0.68 13.14 -10.34
N GLU A 268 -1.16 13.45 -11.54
CA GLU A 268 -0.52 14.37 -12.46
C GLU A 268 -1.59 15.11 -13.28
N GLN A 269 -1.32 16.36 -13.68
CA GLN A 269 -2.22 17.03 -14.60
C GLN A 269 -2.30 16.29 -15.94
N PRO A 270 -3.50 16.11 -16.52
CA PRO A 270 -3.66 15.46 -17.81
C PRO A 270 -2.98 16.29 -18.90
N LEU A 271 -2.62 15.62 -19.99
CA LEU A 271 -2.17 16.30 -21.20
C LEU A 271 -3.30 17.16 -21.74
N ALA A 272 -3.09 18.47 -21.75
CA ALA A 272 -4.04 19.43 -22.31
C ALA A 272 -3.85 19.58 -23.82
N ILE A 273 -2.63 19.38 -24.31
CA ILE A 273 -2.28 19.48 -25.73
C ILE A 273 -1.30 18.35 -26.08
N ARG A 274 -1.53 17.67 -27.20
CA ARG A 274 -0.60 16.70 -27.77
C ARG A 274 0.20 17.31 -28.92
N ARG A 275 1.39 16.76 -29.17
CA ARG A 275 2.19 17.10 -30.35
C ARG A 275 1.35 16.89 -31.62
N GLY A 276 1.27 17.92 -32.44
CA GLY A 276 0.52 17.93 -33.69
C GLY A 276 -0.89 18.50 -33.58
N ASP A 277 -1.41 18.72 -32.36
CA ASP A 277 -2.71 19.35 -32.15
C ASP A 277 -2.69 20.80 -32.64
N VAL A 278 -3.79 21.23 -33.27
CA VAL A 278 -3.99 22.62 -33.67
C VAL A 278 -4.79 23.32 -32.59
N VAL A 279 -4.18 24.33 -31.96
CA VAL A 279 -4.72 25.06 -30.82
C VAL A 279 -4.77 26.55 -31.08
N PHE A 280 -5.59 27.27 -30.32
CA PHE A 280 -5.57 28.72 -30.34
C PHE A 280 -4.48 29.23 -29.41
N VAL A 281 -3.56 30.03 -29.95
CA VAL A 281 -2.57 30.76 -29.15
C VAL A 281 -2.99 32.22 -29.07
N HIS A 282 -3.11 32.73 -27.85
CA HIS A 282 -3.38 34.12 -27.56
C HIS A 282 -2.06 34.85 -27.27
N ALA A 283 -1.81 35.96 -27.94
CA ALA A 283 -0.77 36.90 -27.58
C ALA A 283 -1.44 38.11 -26.94
N VAL A 284 -1.14 38.41 -25.68
CA VAL A 284 -1.69 39.56 -24.98
C VAL A 284 -0.56 40.57 -24.77
N SER A 285 -0.74 41.80 -25.25
CA SER A 285 0.19 42.90 -25.02
C SER A 285 -0.61 44.16 -24.68
N GLY A 286 -0.52 44.63 -23.44
CA GLY A 286 -1.34 45.71 -22.92
C GLY A 286 -2.84 45.40 -23.04
N SER A 287 -3.59 46.25 -23.77
CA SER A 287 -5.02 46.07 -24.04
C SER A 287 -5.34 45.26 -25.30
N MET A 288 -4.33 44.80 -26.04
CA MET A 288 -4.52 44.07 -27.30
C MET A 288 -4.35 42.57 -27.09
N ALA A 289 -5.30 41.78 -27.59
CA ALA A 289 -5.24 40.32 -27.61
C ALA A 289 -5.33 39.82 -29.07
N LEU A 290 -4.27 39.19 -29.56
CA LEU A 290 -4.24 38.52 -30.86
C LEU A 290 -4.49 37.02 -30.67
N LYS A 291 -5.46 36.47 -31.40
CA LYS A 291 -5.76 35.03 -31.45
C LYS A 291 -5.28 34.45 -32.77
N ARG A 292 -4.46 33.39 -32.72
CA ARG A 292 -3.94 32.71 -33.92
C ARG A 292 -4.00 31.18 -33.76
N LEU A 293 -4.34 30.47 -34.84
CA LEU A 293 -4.26 29.00 -34.89
C LEU A 293 -2.81 28.54 -35.05
N SER A 294 -2.39 27.61 -34.20
CA SER A 294 -1.00 27.13 -34.14
C SER A 294 -0.96 25.63 -33.88
N ARG A 295 0.00 24.93 -34.48
CA ARG A 295 0.23 23.51 -34.23
C ARG A 295 1.26 23.32 -33.11
N ALA A 296 0.94 22.49 -32.13
CA ALA A 296 1.87 22.12 -31.06
C ALA A 296 3.00 21.23 -31.57
N LEU A 297 4.25 21.53 -31.19
CA LEU A 297 5.42 20.74 -31.57
C LEU A 297 5.84 19.73 -30.48
N ALA A 298 5.29 19.84 -29.27
CA ALA A 298 5.48 18.88 -28.18
C ALA A 298 4.17 18.72 -27.37
N ASP A 299 4.13 17.69 -26.52
CA ASP A 299 3.03 17.48 -25.57
C ASP A 299 3.13 18.51 -24.43
N GLY A 300 1.98 18.92 -23.88
CA GLY A 300 1.92 19.89 -22.79
C GLY A 300 0.74 19.68 -21.85
N LYS A 301 1.00 19.82 -20.56
CA LYS A 301 0.00 19.93 -19.50
C LYS A 301 -0.35 21.40 -19.28
N VAL A 302 -1.45 21.68 -18.58
CA VAL A 302 -1.77 23.06 -18.20
C VAL A 302 -0.61 23.64 -17.39
N GLY A 303 -0.19 24.86 -17.73
CA GLY A 303 0.98 25.53 -17.15
C GLY A 303 2.31 25.29 -17.87
N ASP A 304 2.43 24.25 -18.70
CA ASP A 304 3.68 23.96 -19.42
C ASP A 304 3.94 24.96 -20.55
N VAL A 305 5.21 25.30 -20.78
CA VAL A 305 5.63 26.15 -21.91
C VAL A 305 6.09 25.26 -23.06
N VAL A 306 5.29 25.23 -24.14
CA VAL A 306 5.47 24.33 -25.28
C VAL A 306 5.79 25.15 -26.56
N PRO A 307 6.62 24.63 -27.48
CA PRO A 307 6.84 25.25 -28.78
C PRO A 307 5.64 25.01 -29.73
N PHE A 308 5.23 26.06 -30.44
CA PHE A 308 4.16 26.06 -31.43
C PHE A 308 4.64 26.62 -32.77
N GLU A 309 4.03 26.17 -33.87
CA GLU A 309 4.18 26.75 -35.21
C GLU A 309 2.84 27.32 -35.72
N PRO A 310 2.81 28.43 -36.50
CA PRO A 310 1.58 28.92 -37.10
C PRO A 310 0.94 27.89 -38.06
N ALA A 311 -0.36 27.65 -37.93
CA ALA A 311 -1.08 26.68 -38.79
C ALA A 311 -1.30 27.22 -40.24
N ASP A 312 -1.54 28.53 -40.38
CA ASP A 312 -1.91 29.18 -41.64
C ASP A 312 -0.73 29.59 -42.53
N ALA A 313 0.51 29.30 -42.12
CA ALA A 313 1.68 29.66 -42.92
C ALA A 313 1.79 28.70 -44.13
N PRO A 314 1.98 29.16 -45.38
CA PRO A 314 2.18 28.26 -46.51
C PRO A 314 3.41 27.37 -46.29
N ALA A 315 3.30 26.07 -46.59
CA ALA A 315 4.41 25.13 -46.53
C ALA A 315 5.63 25.69 -47.30
N SER A 316 6.83 25.49 -46.77
CA SER A 316 8.05 26.15 -47.24
C SER A 316 8.20 26.02 -48.76
N ARG A 317 7.92 27.11 -49.49
CA ARG A 317 8.25 27.21 -50.91
C ARG A 317 9.71 27.62 -51.00
N ARG A 318 10.43 26.95 -51.90
CA ARG A 318 11.84 27.15 -52.26
C ARG A 318 12.26 28.62 -52.05
N GLY A 319 13.08 28.89 -51.03
CA GLY A 319 13.70 30.21 -50.78
C GLY A 319 13.06 31.10 -49.70
N LYS A 320 11.99 30.68 -49.00
CA LYS A 320 11.43 31.44 -47.86
C LYS A 320 11.84 30.78 -46.52
N PRO A 321 12.27 31.54 -45.49
CA PRO A 321 12.72 30.98 -44.22
C PRO A 321 11.63 30.09 -43.61
N ALA A 322 12.08 28.96 -43.04
CA ALA A 322 11.23 28.03 -42.31
C ALA A 322 10.51 28.77 -41.17
N ARG A 323 9.29 28.30 -40.85
CA ARG A 323 8.45 28.86 -39.78
C ARG A 323 9.27 28.89 -38.49
N GLU A 324 9.46 30.06 -37.90
CA GLU A 324 10.13 30.16 -36.61
C GLU A 324 9.16 29.72 -35.51
N PRO A 325 9.47 28.67 -34.75
CA PRO A 325 8.63 28.23 -33.66
C PRO A 325 8.69 29.26 -32.52
N TYR A 326 7.54 29.51 -31.89
CA TYR A 326 7.48 30.36 -30.70
C TYR A 326 6.95 29.56 -29.51
N ARG A 327 7.25 30.04 -28.30
CA ARG A 327 6.87 29.38 -27.05
C ARG A 327 5.61 30.00 -26.48
N ALA A 328 4.69 29.15 -26.04
CA ALA A 328 3.48 29.58 -25.36
C ALA A 328 3.18 28.65 -24.17
N ARG A 329 2.65 29.22 -23.10
CA ARG A 329 2.18 28.50 -21.91
C ARG A 329 0.80 27.93 -22.17
N VAL A 330 0.62 26.63 -22.00
CA VAL A 330 -0.68 25.96 -22.12
C VAL A 330 -1.59 26.43 -20.99
N SER A 331 -2.75 26.98 -21.33
CA SER A 331 -3.69 27.51 -20.32
C SER A 331 -4.89 26.60 -20.11
N ALA A 332 -5.33 25.88 -21.14
CA ALA A 332 -6.45 24.95 -21.11
C ALA A 332 -6.34 24.00 -22.32
N PRO A 333 -7.16 22.93 -22.40
CA PRO A 333 -7.22 22.10 -23.59
C PRO A 333 -7.52 22.94 -24.84
N GLY A 334 -6.65 22.85 -25.84
CA GLY A 334 -6.79 23.62 -27.08
C GLY A 334 -6.48 25.13 -26.99
N LEU A 335 -5.94 25.62 -25.86
CA LEU A 335 -5.62 27.03 -25.63
C LEU A 335 -4.23 27.21 -25.01
N ALA A 336 -3.44 28.11 -25.59
CA ALA A 336 -2.17 28.54 -25.02
C ALA A 336 -2.01 30.07 -25.09
N VAL A 337 -1.14 30.62 -24.26
CA VAL A 337 -0.85 32.07 -24.18
C VAL A 337 0.65 32.28 -24.39
N ILE A 338 1.03 33.17 -25.32
CA ILE A 338 2.44 33.50 -25.56
C ILE A 338 3.04 34.03 -24.25
N VAL A 339 4.21 33.49 -23.88
CA VAL A 339 4.98 34.01 -22.75
C VAL A 339 5.90 35.07 -23.31
N ASP A 340 5.72 36.32 -22.89
CA ASP A 340 6.65 37.38 -23.28
C ASP A 340 8.04 37.05 -22.69
N PRO A 341 9.13 37.20 -23.46
CA PRO A 341 10.48 36.91 -22.97
C PRO A 341 10.90 37.81 -21.79
N SER A 342 10.19 38.91 -21.55
CA SER A 342 10.39 39.78 -20.38
C SER A 342 9.74 39.28 -19.09
N GLU A 343 8.87 38.26 -19.14
CA GLU A 343 8.12 37.76 -17.98
C GLU A 343 8.75 36.50 -17.34
N GLY A 344 9.86 36.02 -17.90
CA GLY A 344 10.59 34.81 -17.45
C GLY A 344 11.77 35.06 -16.50
N ALA A 345 12.00 36.29 -16.07
CA ALA A 345 12.99 36.63 -15.06
C ALA A 345 12.29 37.18 -13.81
N ALA A 346 11.91 36.30 -12.91
CA ALA A 346 11.64 36.67 -11.52
C ALA A 346 12.79 36.11 -10.63
N PRO A 347 13.21 36.84 -9.60
CA PRO A 347 14.45 36.63 -8.83
C PRO A 347 14.50 35.34 -8.00
#